data_AF-A0A9Q8LI02-F1
#
_entry.id   AF-A0A9Q8LI02-F1
#
_cell.length_a   1.000
_cell.length_b   1.000
_cell.length_c   1.000
_cell.angle_alpha   90.00
_cell.angle_beta   90.00
_cell.angle_gamma   90.00
#
_symmetry.space_group_name_H-M   'P 1'
#
loop_
_entity.id
_entity.type
_entity.pdbx_description
1 polymer ?
#
loop_
_entity_poly.entity_id
_entity_poly.type
_entity_poly.pdbx_seq_one_letter_code
_entity_poly.pdbx_strand_id
1 'polypeptide(L)'
;MASSSSATTTMTTDGRPTLRMEEVPLEESASVDSTGGHPASLSTHRAGYSKPRSPTEQSQKTDFSPRSAYVPQSPSSAQPYSTAYSGMFSTVGKPGNNDLADKSLAQDIYGAANTTLSTASQWFKRTSEPQKHLKLKRTAYLDGLRGFGALLVYILHNTGWSHGTWALTIMEAGWGWHGHYYFATAPFIRTFFSGGHLAVAVFFVISGYVLAAKPLSLIQSKETVNLADNLGSALFRRWLRLFIPVLVLTFLWMSSWHLLGFRPSVPQIPERTYLDEVWKWYCDFKNYSFIFNDSYFNAYSFHAWSIPLEFRGSIVIYTTLIAVARCNTANRLRIECALLFYFMYIVDGWYCALFIVGMLLCDLDLLAIRRELPPALKRIYTQPQWVCYILLTVALYIGNVPANSNDIMELRGTPGWYYLSFLKPQAVFNHAWFFRFWAATLLMIIIPRLGWLQSFFETPFCQYLGRISFALYLVHGPVMWSIGDRIYAAVGLARDGHDALVPAWINRFPFPNWGVTGLEVNFLASQLILFPLTLWLAEVFTRLVDEPSVKFTQWLFKTHTTPERDFLV
;
A
#
# COMPACT_ATOMS: atom_id res chain seq x y z
N MET A 1 17.65 -13.93 42.94
CA MET A 1 18.70 -14.91 43.28
C MET A 1 19.53 -15.13 42.02
N ALA A 2 20.83 -14.96 42.14
CA ALA A 2 21.80 -15.01 41.06
C ALA A 2 22.20 -16.45 40.71
N SER A 3 22.54 -16.71 39.45
CA SER A 3 23.69 -17.56 39.09
C SER A 3 24.15 -17.29 37.65
N SER A 4 25.44 -17.01 37.55
CA SER A 4 26.25 -16.85 36.35
C SER A 4 26.99 -18.16 36.03
N SER A 5 27.32 -18.43 34.76
CA SER A 5 28.49 -19.25 34.43
C SER A 5 29.10 -18.87 33.09
N SER A 6 30.42 -18.66 33.12
CA SER A 6 31.34 -18.21 32.09
C SER A 6 31.79 -19.32 31.13
N ALA A 7 32.17 -18.96 29.91
CA ALA A 7 32.94 -19.82 28.99
C ALA A 7 34.43 -19.46 29.03
N THR A 8 35.27 -20.46 29.23
CA THR A 8 36.74 -20.36 29.37
C THR A 8 37.43 -20.56 28.02
N THR A 9 38.34 -19.66 27.66
CA THR A 9 39.24 -19.76 26.50
C THR A 9 40.60 -20.31 26.96
N THR A 10 41.12 -21.35 26.31
CA THR A 10 42.48 -21.87 26.53
C THR A 10 43.38 -21.57 25.34
N MET A 11 44.56 -20.99 25.62
CA MET A 11 45.65 -20.75 24.66
C MET A 11 46.74 -21.80 24.84
N THR A 12 47.41 -22.19 23.76
CA THR A 12 48.69 -22.93 23.79
C THR A 12 49.88 -21.98 23.61
N THR A 13 51.05 -22.45 24.04
CA THR A 13 52.26 -21.69 24.40
C THR A 13 52.96 -20.89 23.29
N ASP A 14 52.47 -20.89 22.04
CA ASP A 14 53.07 -20.11 20.93
C ASP A 14 52.09 -19.17 20.19
N GLY A 15 50.99 -18.75 20.84
CA GLY A 15 50.34 -17.47 20.53
C GLY A 15 49.75 -17.26 19.12
N ARG A 16 49.17 -18.29 18.48
CA ARG A 16 48.31 -18.12 17.28
C ARG A 16 47.04 -18.99 17.34
N PRO A 17 45.85 -18.47 16.97
CA PRO A 17 44.62 -19.25 16.89
C PRO A 17 44.51 -20.01 15.55
N THR A 18 44.19 -21.30 15.60
CA THR A 18 43.82 -22.14 14.44
C THR A 18 42.42 -22.71 14.61
N LEU A 19 41.57 -22.55 13.58
CA LEU A 19 40.28 -23.20 13.45
C LEU A 19 40.48 -24.50 12.66
N ARG A 20 40.17 -25.66 13.26
CA ARG A 20 40.17 -26.95 12.57
C ARG A 20 38.73 -27.40 12.39
N MET A 21 38.30 -27.56 11.14
CA MET A 21 37.07 -28.26 10.77
C MET A 21 37.27 -29.75 11.00
N GLU A 22 36.27 -30.40 11.60
CA GLU A 22 36.24 -31.85 11.81
C GLU A 22 35.09 -32.41 10.96
N GLU A 23 35.45 -33.06 9.85
CA GLU A 23 34.60 -34.02 9.13
C GLU A 23 34.64 -35.35 9.89
N VAL A 24 33.50 -36.01 10.05
CA VAL A 24 33.42 -37.37 10.61
C VAL A 24 32.77 -38.31 9.56
N PRO A 25 33.37 -39.48 9.25
CA PRO A 25 32.98 -40.34 8.14
C PRO A 25 32.06 -41.51 8.53
N LEU A 26 31.55 -42.16 7.47
CA LEU A 26 30.71 -43.37 7.42
C LEU A 26 31.42 -44.63 7.99
N GLU A 27 30.64 -45.49 8.66
CA GLU A 27 30.95 -46.92 8.84
C GLU A 27 29.77 -47.79 8.40
N GLU A 28 30.09 -48.80 7.59
CA GLU A 28 29.25 -49.91 7.14
C GLU A 28 29.95 -51.22 7.58
N SER A 29 29.18 -52.21 8.04
CA SER A 29 29.60 -53.64 8.08
C SER A 29 28.34 -54.50 7.94
N ALA A 30 28.18 -55.18 6.79
CA ALA A 30 28.45 -56.61 6.52
C ALA A 30 27.39 -57.55 7.15
N SER A 31 26.81 -58.57 6.49
CA SER A 31 27.38 -59.50 5.49
C SER A 31 26.32 -60.47 4.90
N VAL A 32 26.57 -60.97 3.67
CA VAL A 32 26.32 -62.36 3.13
C VAL A 32 24.85 -62.70 2.78
N ASP A 33 24.45 -63.27 1.63
CA ASP A 33 25.07 -64.24 0.71
C ASP A 33 24.52 -64.16 -0.74
N SER A 34 25.14 -64.97 -1.59
CA SER A 34 25.28 -65.01 -3.04
C SER A 34 24.16 -65.66 -3.88
N THR A 35 24.41 -65.64 -5.21
CA THR A 35 23.71 -66.22 -6.40
C THR A 35 22.86 -65.21 -7.19
N GLY A 36 23.05 -64.91 -8.48
CA GLY A 36 23.84 -65.51 -9.57
C GLY A 36 22.91 -65.75 -10.77
N GLY A 37 23.04 -64.99 -11.87
CA GLY A 37 22.47 -65.36 -13.18
C GLY A 37 21.73 -64.27 -13.97
N HIS A 38 22.42 -63.67 -14.95
CA HIS A 38 21.92 -62.95 -16.13
C HIS A 38 21.08 -63.84 -17.09
N PRO A 39 20.53 -63.36 -18.24
CA PRO A 39 20.01 -62.03 -18.62
C PRO A 39 18.67 -62.12 -19.43
N ALA A 40 18.24 -60.98 -19.98
CA ALA A 40 17.54 -60.81 -21.28
C ALA A 40 16.02 -60.51 -21.32
N SER A 41 15.75 -59.30 -21.83
CA SER A 41 14.91 -59.00 -23.00
C SER A 41 13.39 -58.77 -22.88
N LEU A 42 12.98 -57.76 -23.67
CA LEU A 42 11.73 -57.60 -24.41
C LEU A 42 10.44 -57.20 -23.65
N SER A 43 10.11 -55.92 -23.85
CA SER A 43 8.84 -55.41 -24.40
C SER A 43 7.54 -56.16 -24.10
N THR A 44 6.51 -55.45 -23.64
CA THR A 44 5.41 -54.94 -24.49
C THR A 44 4.25 -54.39 -23.66
N HIS A 45 3.66 -53.32 -24.21
CA HIS A 45 2.24 -52.97 -24.27
C HIS A 45 1.29 -53.07 -23.05
N ARG A 46 0.79 -51.88 -22.68
CA ARG A 46 -0.59 -51.36 -22.91
C ARG A 46 -1.73 -51.86 -22.01
N ALA A 47 -2.61 -50.89 -21.72
CA ALA A 47 -3.91 -50.92 -21.04
C ALA A 47 -3.78 -51.06 -19.51
N GLY A 48 -4.17 -50.07 -18.68
CA GLY A 48 -5.40 -49.30 -18.73
C GLY A 48 -6.44 -50.03 -17.89
N TYR A 49 -6.74 -49.53 -16.68
CA TYR A 49 -8.07 -49.51 -16.05
C TYR A 49 -8.00 -48.98 -14.60
N SER A 50 -9.02 -48.16 -14.29
CA SER A 50 -9.77 -48.05 -13.02
C SER A 50 -9.12 -47.60 -11.70
N LYS A 51 -9.77 -46.58 -11.13
CA LYS A 51 -9.87 -46.18 -9.70
C LYS A 51 -9.79 -47.34 -8.70
N PRO A 52 -9.33 -47.03 -7.47
CA PRO A 52 -10.18 -47.25 -6.28
C PRO A 52 -10.18 -46.01 -5.34
N ARG A 53 -11.33 -45.59 -4.82
CA ARG A 53 -11.90 -45.93 -3.48
C ARG A 53 -11.03 -45.46 -2.29
N SER A 54 -11.63 -44.55 -1.53
CA SER A 54 -11.30 -44.14 -0.16
C SER A 54 -11.29 -45.30 0.83
N PRO A 55 -10.53 -45.16 1.93
CA PRO A 55 -11.01 -45.64 3.22
C PRO A 55 -10.92 -44.61 4.36
N THR A 56 -11.93 -44.78 5.19
CA THR A 56 -12.27 -44.35 6.56
C THR A 56 -11.14 -44.16 7.57
N GLU A 57 -11.42 -43.26 8.51
CA GLU A 57 -10.68 -42.90 9.74
C GLU A 57 -10.42 -44.07 10.70
N GLN A 58 -9.27 -44.04 11.38
CA GLN A 58 -9.10 -44.52 12.76
C GLN A 58 -8.10 -43.63 13.51
N SER A 59 -8.53 -43.21 14.71
CA SER A 59 -7.85 -42.28 15.62
C SER A 59 -6.91 -43.02 16.58
N GLN A 60 -5.69 -42.49 16.79
CA GLN A 60 -4.93 -42.70 18.02
C GLN A 60 -4.30 -41.38 18.50
N LYS A 61 -4.59 -41.06 19.77
CA LYS A 61 -4.15 -39.88 20.53
C LYS A 61 -2.73 -40.05 21.05
N THR A 62 -1.94 -38.98 21.00
CA THR A 62 -0.89 -38.71 22.00
C THR A 62 -0.85 -37.20 22.28
N ASP A 63 -1.05 -36.87 23.56
CA ASP A 63 -0.99 -35.54 24.16
C ASP A 63 0.43 -34.99 24.19
N PHE A 64 0.63 -33.73 23.75
CA PHE A 64 1.55 -32.77 24.38
C PHE A 64 1.20 -31.35 23.88
N SER A 65 0.72 -30.49 24.77
CA SER A 65 0.43 -29.07 24.51
C SER A 65 1.61 -28.18 24.90
N PRO A 66 1.83 -27.08 24.16
CA PRO A 66 1.87 -25.79 24.85
C PRO A 66 0.98 -24.71 24.19
N ARG A 67 0.20 -24.10 25.07
CA ARG A 67 -0.61 -22.87 25.03
C ARG A 67 -0.36 -21.82 23.92
N SER A 68 -1.51 -21.40 23.36
CA SER A 68 -1.94 -20.03 23.02
C SER A 68 -1.53 -19.44 21.66
N ALA A 69 -2.39 -19.65 20.66
CA ALA A 69 -2.65 -18.71 19.58
C ALA A 69 -4.12 -18.82 19.18
N TYR A 70 -4.91 -17.78 19.44
CA TYR A 70 -6.32 -17.71 19.07
C TYR A 70 -6.41 -17.29 17.59
N VAL A 71 -6.81 -18.24 16.73
CA VAL A 71 -7.12 -18.02 15.32
C VAL A 71 -8.62 -18.19 15.15
N PRO A 72 -9.40 -17.18 14.73
CA PRO A 72 -10.80 -17.42 14.38
C PRO A 72 -10.87 -18.09 13.01
N GLN A 73 -11.23 -19.38 13.02
CA GLN A 73 -11.69 -20.11 11.85
C GLN A 73 -13.10 -19.63 11.45
N SER A 74 -13.34 -19.61 10.14
CA SER A 74 -14.63 -19.45 9.48
C SER A 74 -15.71 -20.41 9.99
N PRO A 75 -16.99 -20.01 10.05
CA PRO A 75 -18.09 -20.97 10.09
C PRO A 75 -18.85 -21.01 8.75
N SER A 76 -18.72 -22.13 8.06
CA SER A 76 -19.75 -22.66 7.16
C SER A 76 -20.84 -23.35 7.98
N SER A 77 -22.08 -23.29 7.48
CA SER A 77 -23.29 -24.03 7.90
C SER A 77 -24.09 -23.51 9.09
N ALA A 78 -25.16 -22.76 8.80
CA ALA A 78 -26.42 -22.83 9.53
C ALA A 78 -27.58 -22.55 8.57
N GLN A 79 -28.42 -23.57 8.39
CA GLN A 79 -29.70 -23.57 7.67
C GLN A 79 -30.81 -22.89 8.52
N PRO A 80 -32.01 -22.62 7.95
CA PRO A 80 -32.81 -21.44 8.26
C PRO A 80 -33.80 -21.63 9.41
N TYR A 81 -34.03 -20.58 10.18
CA TYR A 81 -35.18 -20.48 11.08
C TYR A 81 -36.21 -19.49 10.53
N SER A 82 -37.40 -20.05 10.25
CA SER A 82 -38.64 -19.38 9.90
C SER A 82 -39.43 -19.00 11.15
N THR A 83 -40.13 -17.86 11.05
CA THR A 83 -41.36 -17.46 11.78
C THR A 83 -41.30 -17.30 13.30
N ALA A 84 -41.45 -16.05 13.76
CA ALA A 84 -42.69 -15.55 14.38
C ALA A 84 -42.43 -14.20 15.06
N TYR A 85 -43.02 -13.11 14.54
CA TYR A 85 -43.58 -12.03 15.35
C TYR A 85 -44.55 -11.25 14.45
N SER A 86 -45.82 -11.67 14.49
CA SER A 86 -46.96 -10.87 14.09
C SER A 86 -47.43 -10.10 15.32
N GLY A 87 -47.75 -8.81 15.17
CA GLY A 87 -48.60 -8.10 16.14
C GLY A 87 -48.08 -6.72 16.53
N MET A 88 -48.43 -5.71 15.74
CA MET A 88 -49.10 -4.46 16.16
C MET A 88 -48.93 -3.38 15.08
N PHE A 89 -49.85 -3.37 14.12
CA PHE A 89 -50.15 -2.17 13.34
C PHE A 89 -51.58 -1.76 13.68
N SER A 90 -51.71 -0.66 14.41
CA SER A 90 -52.98 0.01 14.69
C SER A 90 -53.30 0.96 13.53
N THR A 91 -54.33 0.58 12.78
CA THR A 91 -55.30 1.36 12.00
C THR A 91 -55.00 2.84 11.66
N VAL A 92 -55.00 3.06 10.34
CA VAL A 92 -55.06 4.34 9.61
C VAL A 92 -56.30 5.17 10.00
N GLY A 93 -56.06 6.41 10.44
CA GLY A 93 -57.08 7.46 10.60
C GLY A 93 -57.02 8.49 9.45
N LYS A 94 -58.19 8.99 9.04
CA LYS A 94 -58.45 9.93 7.94
C LYS A 94 -57.73 11.29 8.05
N PRO A 95 -57.55 12.06 6.95
CA PRO A 95 -56.77 13.29 6.94
C PRO A 95 -57.55 14.47 7.53
N GLY A 96 -56.94 15.19 8.46
CA GLY A 96 -57.43 16.47 8.99
C GLY A 96 -56.34 17.53 8.90
N ASN A 97 -56.70 18.67 8.30
CA ASN A 97 -56.01 19.97 8.26
C ASN A 97 -54.64 20.08 8.96
N ASN A 98 -53.53 19.88 8.23
CA ASN A 98 -52.18 20.28 8.64
C ASN A 98 -51.37 20.95 7.50
N ASP A 99 -52.03 21.47 6.46
CA ASP A 99 -51.39 22.02 5.25
C ASP A 99 -50.56 23.30 5.48
N LEU A 100 -50.68 23.97 6.62
CA LEU A 100 -49.94 25.21 6.93
C LEU A 100 -48.62 24.95 7.68
N ALA A 101 -48.58 23.93 8.55
CA ALA A 101 -47.38 23.58 9.31
C ALA A 101 -46.34 22.84 8.44
N ASP A 102 -46.80 21.95 7.55
CA ASP A 102 -45.91 21.22 6.63
C ASP A 102 -45.29 22.15 5.56
N LYS A 103 -45.98 23.22 5.16
CA LYS A 103 -45.45 24.24 4.24
C LYS A 103 -44.38 25.10 4.88
N SER A 104 -44.54 25.45 6.16
CA SER A 104 -43.54 26.17 6.95
C SER A 104 -42.27 25.33 7.10
N LEU A 105 -42.40 24.08 7.52
CA LEU A 105 -41.27 23.17 7.69
C LEU A 105 -40.55 22.91 6.35
N ALA A 106 -41.29 22.74 5.26
CA ALA A 106 -40.71 22.60 3.93
C ALA A 106 -39.98 23.86 3.46
N GLN A 107 -40.50 25.06 3.76
CA GLN A 107 -39.83 26.33 3.47
C GLN A 107 -38.56 26.53 4.31
N ASP A 108 -38.57 26.13 5.58
CA ASP A 108 -37.40 26.20 6.46
C ASP A 108 -36.31 25.21 6.02
N ILE A 109 -36.69 23.99 5.62
CA ILE A 109 -35.78 23.01 5.05
C ILE A 109 -35.22 23.50 3.71
N TYR A 110 -36.04 24.12 2.85
CA TYR A 110 -35.58 24.72 1.60
C TYR A 110 -34.64 25.91 1.84
N GLY A 111 -34.93 26.75 2.83
CA GLY A 111 -34.10 27.88 3.24
C GLY A 111 -32.75 27.41 3.78
N ALA A 112 -32.74 26.39 4.64
CA ALA A 112 -31.53 25.77 5.16
C ALA A 112 -30.72 25.11 4.04
N ALA A 113 -31.36 24.36 3.13
CA ALA A 113 -30.71 23.74 1.99
C ALA A 113 -30.08 24.77 1.03
N ASN A 114 -30.79 25.86 0.72
CA ASN A 114 -30.27 26.94 -0.12
C ASN A 114 -29.13 27.72 0.53
N THR A 115 -29.17 27.92 1.85
CA THR A 115 -28.08 28.56 2.60
C THR A 115 -26.84 27.65 2.65
N THR A 116 -27.05 26.34 2.75
CA THR A 116 -25.97 25.34 2.71
C THR A 116 -25.38 25.25 1.30
N LEU A 117 -26.21 25.28 0.26
CA LEU A 117 -25.80 25.31 -1.14
C LEU A 117 -25.10 26.62 -1.51
N SER A 118 -25.54 27.78 -1.00
CA SER A 118 -24.88 29.07 -1.25
C SER A 118 -23.53 29.14 -0.55
N THR A 119 -23.44 28.65 0.70
CA THR A 119 -22.19 28.55 1.45
C THR A 119 -21.23 27.57 0.79
N ALA A 120 -21.73 26.41 0.33
CA ALA A 120 -20.96 25.48 -0.48
C ALA A 120 -20.50 26.13 -1.79
N SER A 121 -21.36 26.87 -2.51
CA SER A 121 -21.00 27.53 -3.78
C SER A 121 -19.96 28.65 -3.61
N GLN A 122 -20.02 29.41 -2.51
CA GLN A 122 -19.02 30.42 -2.17
C GLN A 122 -17.71 29.77 -1.73
N TRP A 123 -17.80 28.66 -1.00
CA TRP A 123 -16.66 27.81 -0.66
C TRP A 123 -16.00 27.23 -1.92
N PHE A 124 -16.79 26.77 -2.90
CA PHE A 124 -16.34 26.31 -4.22
C PHE A 124 -15.72 27.42 -5.07
N LYS A 125 -16.28 28.64 -5.07
CA LYS A 125 -15.65 29.78 -5.77
C LYS A 125 -14.27 30.11 -5.20
N ARG A 126 -14.08 29.92 -3.89
CA ARG A 126 -12.78 30.06 -3.21
C ARG A 126 -11.86 28.84 -3.42
N THR A 127 -12.39 27.67 -3.81
CA THR A 127 -11.60 26.48 -4.19
C THR A 127 -11.08 26.54 -5.62
N SER A 128 -11.73 27.32 -6.47
CA SER A 128 -11.42 27.44 -7.91
C SER A 128 -10.53 28.63 -8.27
N GLU A 129 -9.95 29.36 -7.32
CA GLU A 129 -8.83 30.24 -7.67
C GLU A 129 -7.61 29.35 -7.93
N PRO A 130 -7.19 29.13 -9.19
CA PRO A 130 -5.87 28.58 -9.43
C PRO A 130 -4.89 29.51 -8.72
N GLN A 131 -3.94 28.96 -7.96
CA GLN A 131 -2.81 29.74 -7.47
C GLN A 131 -2.03 30.29 -8.67
N LYS A 132 -2.52 31.41 -9.22
CA LYS A 132 -1.88 32.14 -10.30
C LYS A 132 -0.54 32.61 -9.72
N HIS A 133 0.54 32.14 -10.34
CA HIS A 133 1.93 32.56 -10.13
C HIS A 133 2.70 32.02 -8.90
N LEU A 134 2.51 30.77 -8.49
CA LEU A 134 3.59 30.11 -7.75
C LEU A 134 4.66 29.62 -8.72
N LYS A 135 5.86 30.21 -8.66
CA LYS A 135 7.04 29.62 -9.28
C LYS A 135 7.20 28.20 -8.74
N LEU A 136 7.08 27.21 -9.61
CA LEU A 136 7.25 25.82 -9.24
C LEU A 136 8.65 25.61 -8.66
N LYS A 137 8.71 24.94 -7.51
CA LYS A 137 10.00 24.49 -6.95
C LYS A 137 10.59 23.44 -7.87
N ARG A 138 11.92 23.28 -7.86
CA ARG A 138 12.62 22.25 -8.63
C ARG A 138 12.05 20.83 -8.43
N THR A 139 11.50 20.56 -7.26
CA THR A 139 10.91 19.26 -6.88
C THR A 139 9.40 19.18 -7.12
N ALA A 140 8.79 20.16 -7.82
CA ALA A 140 7.33 20.17 -8.05
C ALA A 140 6.85 18.93 -8.82
N TYR A 141 7.66 18.39 -9.71
CA TYR A 141 7.36 17.13 -10.40
C TYR A 141 7.16 15.95 -9.43
N LEU A 142 7.77 15.97 -8.23
CA LEU A 142 7.56 14.92 -7.22
C LEU A 142 6.15 14.97 -6.62
N ASP A 143 5.63 16.18 -6.36
CA ASP A 143 4.24 16.36 -5.92
C ASP A 143 3.27 15.91 -7.02
N GLY A 144 3.55 16.25 -8.27
CA GLY A 144 2.76 15.81 -9.43
C GLY A 144 2.79 14.30 -9.66
N LEU A 145 3.96 13.69 -9.53
CA LEU A 145 4.15 12.23 -9.62
C LEU A 145 3.39 11.50 -8.50
N ARG A 146 3.44 12.02 -7.27
CA ARG A 146 2.65 11.51 -6.15
C ARG A 146 1.15 11.61 -6.45
N GLY A 147 0.70 12.75 -6.97
CA GLY A 147 -0.69 12.98 -7.36
C GLY A 147 -1.19 12.01 -8.42
N PHE A 148 -0.43 11.86 -9.50
CA PHE A 148 -0.76 10.91 -10.57
C PHE A 148 -0.72 9.47 -10.08
N GLY A 149 0.25 9.11 -9.22
CA GLY A 149 0.28 7.81 -8.57
C GLY A 149 -0.97 7.53 -7.73
N ALA A 150 -1.52 8.53 -7.03
CA ALA A 150 -2.74 8.35 -6.25
C ALA A 150 -3.97 8.09 -7.13
N LEU A 151 -4.00 8.68 -8.34
CA LEU A 151 -4.98 8.34 -9.36
C LEU A 151 -4.83 6.89 -9.85
N LEU A 152 -3.60 6.40 -10.08
CA LEU A 152 -3.38 4.99 -10.45
C LEU A 152 -3.83 4.03 -9.34
N VAL A 153 -3.62 4.39 -8.08
CA VAL A 153 -4.13 3.64 -6.92
C VAL A 153 -5.65 3.63 -6.90
N TYR A 154 -6.29 4.78 -7.14
CA TYR A 154 -7.75 4.87 -7.25
C TYR A 154 -8.29 3.95 -8.35
N ILE A 155 -7.69 3.98 -9.54
CA ILE A 155 -8.10 3.14 -10.68
C ILE A 155 -7.95 1.66 -10.32
N LEU A 156 -6.79 1.24 -9.82
CA LEU A 156 -6.54 -0.14 -9.38
C LEU A 156 -7.65 -0.66 -8.45
N HIS A 157 -7.95 0.09 -7.38
CA HIS A 157 -8.93 -0.35 -6.38
C HIS A 157 -10.35 -0.40 -6.96
N ASN A 158 -10.76 0.62 -7.72
CA ASN A 158 -12.11 0.67 -8.28
C ASN A 158 -12.33 -0.40 -9.36
N THR A 159 -11.34 -0.60 -10.23
CA THR A 159 -11.40 -1.66 -11.25
C THR A 159 -11.41 -3.04 -10.58
N GLY A 160 -10.56 -3.26 -9.56
CA GLY A 160 -10.55 -4.50 -8.80
C GLY A 160 -11.85 -4.78 -8.03
N TRP A 161 -12.45 -3.76 -7.42
CA TRP A 161 -13.67 -3.90 -6.64
C TRP A 161 -14.90 -4.19 -7.51
N SER A 162 -14.99 -3.54 -8.66
CA SER A 162 -16.18 -3.61 -9.54
C SER A 162 -16.29 -4.91 -10.34
N HIS A 163 -15.20 -5.62 -10.60
CA HIS A 163 -15.20 -6.80 -11.48
C HIS A 163 -15.13 -8.15 -10.72
N GLY A 164 -15.28 -8.11 -9.39
CA GLY A 164 -15.27 -9.32 -8.56
C GLY A 164 -13.92 -10.04 -8.51
N THR A 165 -13.90 -11.23 -7.89
CA THR A 165 -12.68 -11.97 -7.60
C THR A 165 -11.97 -12.48 -8.85
N TRP A 166 -12.71 -12.99 -9.83
CA TRP A 166 -12.14 -13.57 -11.04
C TRP A 166 -11.42 -12.56 -11.94
N ALA A 167 -12.05 -11.42 -12.21
CA ALA A 167 -11.44 -10.40 -13.04
C ALA A 167 -10.28 -9.69 -12.32
N LEU A 168 -10.33 -9.58 -10.99
CA LEU A 168 -9.19 -9.14 -10.20
C LEU A 168 -8.00 -10.09 -10.37
N THR A 169 -8.22 -11.41 -10.30
CA THR A 169 -7.16 -12.40 -10.54
C THR A 169 -6.53 -12.20 -11.92
N ILE A 170 -7.35 -12.00 -12.96
CA ILE A 170 -6.87 -11.73 -14.32
C ILE A 170 -6.05 -10.43 -14.37
N MET A 171 -6.54 -9.35 -13.77
CA MET A 171 -5.87 -8.04 -13.80
C MET A 171 -4.59 -8.01 -12.98
N GLU A 172 -4.47 -8.87 -11.96
CA GLU A 172 -3.26 -9.11 -11.18
C GLU A 172 -2.32 -10.13 -11.83
N ALA A 173 -2.83 -10.96 -12.75
CA ALA A 173 -2.07 -11.93 -13.54
C ALA A 173 -1.47 -11.31 -14.81
N GLY A 174 -0.40 -11.90 -15.34
CA GLY A 174 0.29 -11.37 -16.52
C GLY A 174 -0.44 -11.59 -17.85
N TRP A 175 -0.02 -10.86 -18.88
CA TRP A 175 -0.44 -11.12 -20.26
C TRP A 175 -0.14 -12.57 -20.67
N GLY A 176 -1.16 -13.31 -21.07
CA GLY A 176 -1.05 -14.73 -21.45
C GLY A 176 -1.06 -15.72 -20.29
N TRP A 177 -1.39 -15.28 -19.07
CA TRP A 177 -1.57 -16.18 -17.93
C TRP A 177 -2.69 -17.20 -18.20
N HIS A 178 -2.37 -18.50 -18.09
CA HIS A 178 -3.24 -19.61 -18.50
C HIS A 178 -3.90 -19.45 -19.90
N GLY A 179 -3.21 -18.80 -20.84
CA GLY A 179 -3.74 -18.58 -22.19
C GLY A 179 -4.75 -17.42 -22.29
N HIS A 180 -4.92 -16.63 -21.24
CA HIS A 180 -5.78 -15.45 -21.24
C HIS A 180 -5.02 -14.17 -21.63
N TYR A 181 -5.54 -13.47 -22.64
CA TYR A 181 -4.94 -12.26 -23.21
C TYR A 181 -5.95 -11.11 -23.15
N TYR A 182 -5.83 -10.25 -22.14
CA TYR A 182 -6.71 -9.09 -21.94
C TYR A 182 -5.93 -7.81 -22.15
N PHE A 183 -6.47 -6.84 -22.90
CA PHE A 183 -5.79 -5.58 -23.18
C PHE A 183 -5.29 -4.86 -21.92
N ALA A 184 -6.06 -4.90 -20.83
CA ALA A 184 -5.66 -4.33 -19.54
C ALA A 184 -4.45 -5.00 -18.89
N THR A 185 -4.11 -6.25 -19.29
CA THR A 185 -2.94 -6.97 -18.77
C THR A 185 -1.73 -6.84 -19.69
N ALA A 186 -1.87 -6.20 -20.86
CA ALA A 186 -0.79 -6.02 -21.82
C ALA A 186 0.37 -5.21 -21.20
N PRO A 187 1.63 -5.54 -21.53
CA PRO A 187 2.78 -4.78 -21.08
C PRO A 187 2.61 -3.28 -21.35
N PHE A 188 3.09 -2.43 -20.43
CA PHE A 188 2.98 -0.97 -20.45
C PHE A 188 1.56 -0.43 -20.25
N ILE A 189 0.58 -0.93 -21.02
CA ILE A 189 -0.84 -0.55 -20.93
C ILE A 189 -1.37 -0.82 -19.52
N ARG A 190 -0.99 -1.96 -18.95
CA ARG A 190 -1.34 -2.37 -17.59
C ARG A 190 -1.02 -1.33 -16.52
N THR A 191 -0.04 -0.45 -16.73
CA THR A 191 0.26 0.65 -15.79
C THR A 191 -0.97 1.49 -15.49
N PHE A 192 -1.86 1.69 -16.45
CA PHE A 192 -3.07 2.50 -16.27
C PHE A 192 -4.20 1.76 -15.55
N PHE A 193 -4.09 0.43 -15.38
CA PHE A 193 -5.09 -0.41 -14.74
C PHE A 193 -4.61 -0.91 -13.37
N SER A 194 -3.45 -1.59 -13.34
CA SER A 194 -2.88 -2.16 -12.12
C SER A 194 -1.61 -1.45 -11.64
N GLY A 195 -1.25 -0.29 -12.22
CA GLY A 195 -0.04 0.44 -11.85
C GLY A 195 -0.08 1.07 -10.47
N GLY A 196 -1.19 0.98 -9.74
CA GLY A 196 -1.29 1.40 -8.34
C GLY A 196 -0.22 0.75 -7.44
N HIS A 197 0.14 -0.51 -7.70
CA HIS A 197 1.20 -1.18 -6.94
C HIS A 197 2.59 -0.56 -7.17
N LEU A 198 2.89 -0.19 -8.41
CA LEU A 198 4.12 0.54 -8.74
C LEU A 198 4.09 1.95 -8.14
N ALA A 199 2.93 2.61 -8.15
CA ALA A 199 2.77 3.93 -7.53
C ALA A 199 3.08 3.90 -6.03
N VAL A 200 2.69 2.85 -5.30
CA VAL A 200 3.06 2.69 -3.88
C VAL A 200 4.57 2.59 -3.68
N ALA A 201 5.27 1.83 -4.54
CA ALA A 201 6.73 1.77 -4.48
C ALA A 201 7.36 3.15 -4.76
N VAL A 202 6.84 3.89 -5.74
CA VAL A 202 7.26 5.27 -6.03
C VAL A 202 6.99 6.19 -4.83
N PHE A 203 5.87 6.06 -4.12
CA PHE A 203 5.61 6.84 -2.90
C PHE A 203 6.68 6.63 -1.85
N PHE A 204 7.10 5.38 -1.60
CA PHE A 204 8.15 5.10 -0.62
C PHE A 204 9.50 5.70 -1.01
N VAL A 205 9.85 5.70 -2.30
CA VAL A 205 11.07 6.38 -2.79
C VAL A 205 10.95 7.91 -2.64
N ILE A 206 9.80 8.50 -2.99
CA ILE A 206 9.55 9.94 -2.81
C ILE A 206 9.63 10.30 -1.32
N SER A 207 9.04 9.49 -0.43
CA SER A 207 9.10 9.69 1.01
C SER A 207 10.54 9.67 1.51
N GLY A 208 11.35 8.67 1.13
CA GLY A 208 12.78 8.64 1.44
C GLY A 208 13.53 9.89 0.98
N TYR A 209 13.28 10.33 -0.26
CA TYR A 209 13.89 11.52 -0.86
C TYR A 209 13.54 12.80 -0.09
N VAL A 210 12.24 13.06 0.11
CA VAL A 210 11.76 14.30 0.72
C VAL A 210 12.13 14.40 2.20
N LEU A 211 12.10 13.27 2.93
CA LEU A 211 12.51 13.22 4.33
C LEU A 211 14.01 13.48 4.50
N ALA A 212 14.83 13.06 3.54
CA ALA A 212 16.28 13.25 3.59
C ALA A 212 16.75 14.62 3.09
N ALA A 213 15.96 15.31 2.25
CA ALA A 213 16.40 16.54 1.56
C ALA A 213 16.92 17.64 2.47
N LYS A 214 16.17 18.03 3.50
CA LYS A 214 16.61 19.09 4.42
C LYS A 214 17.75 18.62 5.35
N PRO A 215 17.67 17.45 6.01
CA PRO A 215 18.78 16.91 6.80
C PRO A 215 20.09 16.76 6.02
N LEU A 216 20.07 16.17 4.81
CA LEU A 216 21.27 16.01 3.99
C LEU A 216 21.85 17.36 3.56
N SER A 217 21.00 18.34 3.23
CA SER A 217 21.46 19.70 2.95
C SER A 217 22.21 20.30 4.14
N LEU A 218 21.78 20.03 5.39
CA LEU A 218 22.45 20.52 6.60
C LEU A 218 23.75 19.75 6.87
N ILE A 219 23.75 18.42 6.69
CA ILE A 219 24.95 17.57 6.79
C ILE A 219 26.03 18.03 5.81
N GLN A 220 25.68 18.24 4.54
CA GLN A 220 26.62 18.72 3.52
C GLN A 220 27.10 20.16 3.78
N SER A 221 26.29 20.98 4.45
CA SER A 221 26.70 22.32 4.92
C SER A 221 27.46 22.31 6.26
N LYS A 222 27.62 21.14 6.90
CA LYS A 222 28.25 20.97 8.22
C LYS A 222 27.52 21.69 9.38
N GLU A 223 26.21 21.91 9.24
CA GLU A 223 25.37 22.55 10.27
C GLU A 223 24.76 21.50 11.22
N THR A 224 25.54 21.00 12.18
CA THR A 224 25.12 19.88 13.05
C THR A 224 24.06 20.23 14.08
N VAL A 225 24.02 21.49 14.57
CA VAL A 225 23.02 21.94 15.55
C VAL A 225 21.64 22.00 14.90
N ASN A 226 21.53 22.76 13.80
CA ASN A 226 20.31 22.85 13.00
C ASN A 226 19.80 21.49 12.50
N LEU A 227 20.70 20.52 12.29
CA LEU A 227 20.35 19.16 11.92
C LEU A 227 19.59 18.43 13.04
N ALA A 228 20.08 18.50 14.28
CA ALA A 228 19.44 17.87 15.42
C ALA A 228 18.03 18.42 15.64
N ASP A 229 17.88 19.74 15.59
CA ASP A 229 16.58 20.40 15.74
C ASP A 229 15.63 20.04 14.59
N ASN A 230 16.14 20.02 13.36
CA ASN A 230 15.34 19.64 12.20
C ASN A 230 14.81 18.20 12.33
N LEU A 231 15.68 17.26 12.70
CA LEU A 231 15.33 15.84 12.84
C LEU A 231 14.41 15.58 14.03
N GLY A 232 14.68 16.18 15.20
CA GLY A 232 13.80 16.05 16.37
C GLY A 232 12.39 16.57 16.08
N SER A 233 12.31 17.72 15.41
CA SER A 233 11.06 18.32 14.98
C SER A 233 10.33 17.50 13.89
N ALA A 234 11.07 16.92 12.96
CA ALA A 234 10.52 16.05 11.92
C ALA A 234 9.96 14.75 12.51
N LEU A 235 10.71 14.10 13.40
CA LEU A 235 10.33 12.87 14.08
C LEU A 235 9.07 13.06 14.94
N PHE A 236 9.05 14.06 15.82
CA PHE A 236 7.92 14.34 16.72
C PHE A 236 6.60 14.48 15.97
N ARG A 237 6.60 15.22 14.86
CA ARG A 237 5.37 15.48 14.10
C ARG A 237 4.97 14.34 13.17
N ARG A 238 5.90 13.47 12.77
CA ARG A 238 5.66 12.49 11.69
C ARG A 238 4.58 11.49 12.07
N TRP A 239 4.63 10.93 13.28
CA TRP A 239 3.61 9.99 13.75
C TRP A 239 2.22 10.63 13.74
N LEU A 240 2.09 11.80 14.37
CA LEU A 240 0.82 12.51 14.46
C LEU A 240 0.25 12.89 13.08
N ARG A 241 1.08 13.38 12.16
CA ARG A 241 0.65 13.74 10.80
C ARG A 241 0.13 12.56 10.00
N LEU A 242 0.76 11.39 10.15
CA LEU A 242 0.34 10.19 9.42
C LEU A 242 -0.92 9.57 10.02
N PHE A 243 -0.99 9.47 11.35
CA PHE A 243 -2.03 8.68 12.02
C PHE A 243 -3.29 9.48 12.38
N ILE A 244 -3.23 10.80 12.63
CA ILE A 244 -4.44 11.59 12.94
C ILE A 244 -5.47 11.52 11.80
N PRO A 245 -5.09 11.72 10.52
CA PRO A 245 -6.08 11.65 9.44
C PRO A 245 -6.67 10.24 9.29
N VAL A 246 -5.87 9.17 9.48
CA VAL A 246 -6.37 7.79 9.46
C VAL A 246 -7.35 7.56 10.62
N LEU A 247 -7.04 8.05 11.83
CA LEU A 247 -7.89 7.98 13.01
C LEU A 247 -9.25 8.62 12.72
N VAL A 248 -9.24 9.86 12.23
CA VAL A 248 -10.48 10.60 11.92
C VAL A 248 -11.28 9.90 10.83
N LEU A 249 -10.64 9.47 9.74
CA LEU A 249 -11.34 8.78 8.64
C LEU A 249 -12.00 7.47 9.12
N THR A 250 -11.24 6.60 9.80
CA THR A 250 -11.74 5.30 10.25
C THR A 250 -12.83 5.46 11.31
N PHE A 251 -12.72 6.46 12.19
CA PHE A 251 -13.74 6.79 13.17
C PHE A 251 -15.04 7.31 12.55
N LEU A 252 -14.94 8.18 11.54
CA LEU A 252 -16.13 8.64 10.79
C LEU A 252 -16.76 7.49 10.01
N TRP A 253 -15.94 6.61 9.41
CA TRP A 253 -16.39 5.47 8.64
C TRP A 253 -17.15 4.46 9.50
N MET A 254 -16.58 4.00 10.62
CA MET A 254 -17.28 3.10 11.54
C MET A 254 -18.55 3.72 12.11
N SER A 255 -18.54 5.02 12.41
CA SER A 255 -19.69 5.71 12.99
C SER A 255 -20.83 5.81 11.99
N SER A 256 -20.52 5.92 10.69
CA SER A 256 -21.53 5.92 9.63
C SER A 256 -22.37 4.64 9.60
N TRP A 257 -21.83 3.50 10.04
CA TRP A 257 -22.54 2.22 10.05
C TRP A 257 -23.68 2.22 11.08
N HIS A 258 -23.43 2.79 12.25
CA HIS A 258 -24.40 2.85 13.34
C HIS A 258 -25.36 4.05 13.22
N LEU A 259 -24.88 5.19 12.72
CA LEU A 259 -25.68 6.42 12.63
C LEU A 259 -26.57 6.47 11.39
N LEU A 260 -26.07 6.00 10.25
CA LEU A 260 -26.77 6.10 8.96
C LEU A 260 -27.28 4.74 8.47
N GLY A 261 -27.00 3.66 9.20
CA GLY A 261 -27.37 2.29 8.82
C GLY A 261 -26.61 1.77 7.60
N PHE A 262 -25.50 2.41 7.21
CA PHE A 262 -24.68 1.94 6.10
C PHE A 262 -24.01 0.62 6.46
N ARG A 263 -24.42 -0.47 5.81
CA ARG A 263 -23.69 -1.73 5.92
C ARG A 263 -22.50 -1.69 4.95
N PRO A 264 -21.27 -1.92 5.45
CA PRO A 264 -20.12 -2.07 4.57
C PRO A 264 -20.29 -3.35 3.74
N SER A 265 -19.88 -3.31 2.49
CA SER A 265 -19.95 -4.47 1.61
C SER A 265 -18.70 -5.37 1.70
N VAL A 266 -17.95 -5.23 2.80
CA VAL A 266 -16.75 -5.99 3.19
C VAL A 266 -17.18 -6.96 4.30
N PRO A 267 -16.54 -8.13 4.49
CA PRO A 267 -16.86 -9.10 5.56
C PRO A 267 -16.81 -8.57 7.02
N GLN A 268 -16.51 -7.30 7.28
CA GLN A 268 -16.71 -6.74 8.62
C GLN A 268 -18.20 -6.59 8.92
N ILE A 269 -18.69 -7.48 9.78
CA ILE A 269 -20.01 -7.37 10.39
C ILE A 269 -19.90 -6.31 11.51
N PRO A 270 -20.71 -5.23 11.47
CA PRO A 270 -20.77 -4.28 12.58
C PRO A 270 -21.13 -4.98 13.89
N GLU A 271 -20.52 -4.55 14.98
CA GLU A 271 -20.82 -4.99 16.32
C GLU A 271 -22.25 -4.62 16.71
N ARG A 272 -22.78 -5.31 17.73
CA ARG A 272 -24.18 -5.14 18.15
C ARG A 272 -24.46 -3.74 18.70
N THR A 273 -23.48 -3.15 19.39
CA THR A 273 -23.61 -1.83 20.00
C THR A 273 -22.52 -0.89 19.52
N TYR A 274 -22.82 0.42 19.52
CA TYR A 274 -21.85 1.43 19.11
C TYR A 274 -20.63 1.48 20.05
N LEU A 275 -20.81 1.25 21.35
CA LEU A 275 -19.71 1.24 22.31
C LEU A 275 -18.77 0.05 22.07
N ASP A 276 -19.31 -1.13 21.76
CA ASP A 276 -18.50 -2.30 21.40
C ASP A 276 -17.71 -2.03 20.11
N GLU A 277 -18.34 -1.38 19.12
CA GLU A 277 -17.68 -0.98 17.88
C GLU A 277 -16.53 0.01 18.15
N VAL A 278 -16.76 1.06 18.95
CA VAL A 278 -15.73 2.02 19.37
C VAL A 278 -14.58 1.33 20.10
N TRP A 279 -14.87 0.35 20.95
CA TRP A 279 -13.83 -0.40 21.66
C TRP A 279 -13.01 -1.29 20.72
N LYS A 280 -13.66 -1.99 19.78
CA LYS A 280 -13.00 -2.80 18.75
C LYS A 280 -12.12 -1.93 17.85
N TRP A 281 -12.62 -0.79 17.40
CA TRP A 281 -11.84 0.17 16.63
C TRP A 281 -10.64 0.71 17.39
N TYR A 282 -10.81 1.06 18.67
CA TYR A 282 -9.68 1.49 19.49
C TYR A 282 -8.62 0.39 19.60
N CYS A 283 -9.04 -0.86 19.79
CA CYS A 283 -8.13 -2.01 19.85
C CYS A 283 -7.43 -2.28 18.52
N ASP A 284 -8.12 -2.12 17.40
CA ASP A 284 -7.54 -2.22 16.06
C ASP A 284 -6.54 -1.09 15.81
N PHE A 285 -6.95 0.16 16.05
CA PHE A 285 -6.15 1.35 15.79
C PHE A 285 -4.88 1.43 16.65
N LYS A 286 -4.96 1.07 17.95
CA LYS A 286 -3.78 1.08 18.83
C LYS A 286 -2.72 0.06 18.37
N ASN A 287 -3.16 -1.11 17.89
CA ASN A 287 -2.25 -2.14 17.39
C ASN A 287 -1.70 -1.76 16.01
N TYR A 288 -2.54 -1.23 15.13
CA TYR A 288 -2.16 -0.73 13.81
C TYR A 288 -1.13 0.41 13.87
N SER A 289 -1.27 1.33 14.84
CA SER A 289 -0.37 2.47 15.01
C SER A 289 0.92 2.15 15.77
N PHE A 290 1.05 0.94 16.32
CA PHE A 290 2.25 0.49 17.00
C PHE A 290 3.33 0.05 16.01
N ILE A 291 4.48 0.74 16.05
CA ILE A 291 5.54 0.57 15.05
C ILE A 291 6.12 -0.85 14.99
N PHE A 292 6.14 -1.60 16.09
CA PHE A 292 6.72 -2.96 16.13
C PHE A 292 5.69 -4.08 15.95
N ASN A 293 4.45 -3.75 15.57
CA ASN A 293 3.43 -4.76 15.29
C ASN A 293 3.61 -5.39 13.91
N ASP A 294 3.71 -6.71 13.80
CA ASP A 294 3.87 -7.37 12.50
C ASP A 294 2.66 -7.19 11.58
N SER A 295 1.46 -6.98 12.14
CA SER A 295 0.27 -6.62 11.37
C SER A 295 0.21 -5.13 11.10
N TYR A 296 0.30 -4.77 9.83
CA TYR A 296 0.16 -3.39 9.34
C TYR A 296 -1.21 -3.12 8.69
N PHE A 297 -2.16 -4.06 8.75
CA PHE A 297 -3.51 -3.88 8.23
C PHE A 297 -4.45 -3.26 9.27
N ASN A 298 -5.37 -2.42 8.80
CA ASN A 298 -6.43 -1.83 9.61
C ASN A 298 -7.77 -2.46 9.24
N ALA A 299 -8.56 -2.89 10.22
CA ALA A 299 -9.83 -3.58 9.98
C ALA A 299 -10.90 -2.67 9.34
N TYR A 300 -10.82 -1.36 9.57
CA TYR A 300 -11.75 -0.36 9.06
C TYR A 300 -11.30 0.24 7.73
N SER A 301 -10.03 0.06 7.37
CA SER A 301 -9.43 0.62 6.15
C SER A 301 -8.26 -0.25 5.67
N PHE A 302 -8.55 -1.35 4.97
CA PHE A 302 -7.52 -2.29 4.51
C PHE A 302 -6.44 -1.64 3.63
N HIS A 303 -6.82 -0.72 2.75
CA HIS A 303 -5.87 -0.02 1.88
C HIS A 303 -4.94 0.92 2.64
N ALA A 304 -5.17 1.26 3.91
CA ALA A 304 -4.28 2.10 4.71
C ALA A 304 -3.03 1.34 5.23
N TRP A 305 -2.78 0.13 4.76
CA TRP A 305 -1.67 -0.73 5.17
C TRP A 305 -0.28 -0.14 4.95
N SER A 306 -0.13 0.81 4.02
CA SER A 306 1.16 1.45 3.73
C SER A 306 1.59 2.46 4.79
N ILE A 307 0.67 3.00 5.60
CA ILE A 307 0.96 4.08 6.55
C ILE A 307 1.88 3.64 7.70
N PRO A 308 1.70 2.47 8.34
CA PRO A 308 2.67 1.97 9.31
C PRO A 308 4.07 1.76 8.69
N LEU A 309 4.14 1.28 7.45
CA LEU A 309 5.41 1.12 6.74
C LEU A 309 6.05 2.46 6.39
N GLU A 310 5.26 3.47 6.03
CA GLU A 310 5.70 4.86 5.84
C GLU A 310 6.34 5.42 7.12
N PHE A 311 5.75 5.13 8.28
CA PHE A 311 6.32 5.52 9.56
C PHE A 311 7.63 4.76 9.86
N ARG A 312 7.67 3.43 9.68
CA ARG A 312 8.89 2.63 9.84
C ARG A 312 10.03 3.11 8.95
N GLY A 313 9.75 3.32 7.66
CA GLY A 313 10.70 3.87 6.70
C GLY A 313 11.21 5.23 7.14
N SER A 314 10.34 6.10 7.67
CA SER A 314 10.74 7.40 8.21
C SER A 314 11.73 7.28 9.38
N ILE A 315 11.52 6.33 10.30
CA ILE A 315 12.46 6.07 11.40
C ILE A 315 13.82 5.60 10.87
N VAL A 316 13.84 4.70 9.89
CA VAL A 316 15.07 4.25 9.23
C VAL A 316 15.83 5.42 8.62
N ILE A 317 15.12 6.34 7.93
CA ILE A 317 15.72 7.55 7.36
C ILE A 317 16.35 8.43 8.46
N TYR A 318 15.57 8.81 9.47
CA TYR A 318 16.05 9.73 10.50
C TYR A 318 17.23 9.16 11.29
N THR A 319 17.16 7.88 11.68
CA THR A 319 18.26 7.22 12.41
C THR A 319 19.51 7.08 11.55
N THR A 320 19.37 6.75 10.27
CA THR A 320 20.50 6.67 9.33
C THR A 320 21.17 8.04 9.17
N LEU A 321 20.38 9.12 9.01
CA LEU A 321 20.90 10.48 8.88
C LEU A 321 21.70 10.92 10.11
N ILE A 322 21.24 10.58 11.32
CA ILE A 322 21.97 10.85 12.56
C ILE A 322 23.29 10.05 12.57
N ALA A 323 23.23 8.76 12.26
CA ALA A 323 24.39 7.87 12.28
C ALA A 323 25.48 8.32 11.29
N VAL A 324 25.09 8.81 10.12
CA VAL A 324 26.02 9.24 9.05
C VAL A 324 26.32 10.74 9.08
N ALA A 325 25.76 11.52 10.02
CA ALA A 325 25.88 12.97 10.08
C ALA A 325 27.33 13.48 10.11
N ARG A 326 28.24 12.69 10.73
CA ARG A 326 29.67 13.03 10.85
C ARG A 326 30.55 12.27 9.87
N CYS A 327 29.99 11.40 9.04
CA CYS A 327 30.74 10.70 8.01
C CYS A 327 31.13 11.64 6.87
N ASN A 328 32.32 11.44 6.29
CA ASN A 328 32.63 12.06 5.01
C ASN A 328 31.69 11.52 3.91
N THR A 329 31.58 12.26 2.80
CA THR A 329 30.67 11.93 1.69
C THR A 329 30.87 10.52 1.15
N ALA A 330 32.12 10.07 0.98
CA ALA A 330 32.40 8.75 0.44
C ALA A 330 31.90 7.62 1.36
N ASN A 331 32.14 7.73 2.66
CA ASN A 331 31.70 6.73 3.63
C ASN A 331 30.18 6.76 3.83
N ARG A 332 29.57 7.95 3.83
CA ARG A 332 28.10 8.08 3.87
C ARG A 332 27.44 7.34 2.70
N LEU A 333 27.87 7.61 1.46
CA LEU A 333 27.34 6.93 0.28
C LEU A 333 27.58 5.41 0.31
N ARG A 334 28.74 4.95 0.82
CA ARG A 334 29.01 3.52 1.01
C ARG A 334 28.06 2.88 2.02
N ILE A 335 27.76 3.57 3.12
CA ILE A 335 26.81 3.09 4.14
C ILE A 335 25.40 3.02 3.55
N GLU A 336 24.96 4.04 2.82
CA GLU A 336 23.65 4.03 2.13
C GLU A 336 23.54 2.86 1.14
N CYS A 337 24.57 2.64 0.31
CA CYS A 337 24.64 1.48 -0.59
C CYS A 337 24.66 0.14 0.17
N ALA A 338 25.37 0.06 1.31
CA ALA A 338 25.43 -1.15 2.13
C ALA A 338 24.07 -1.46 2.78
N LEU A 339 23.36 -0.45 3.28
CA LEU A 339 22.00 -0.59 3.81
C LEU A 339 21.02 -1.02 2.73
N LEU A 340 21.11 -0.43 1.53
CA LEU A 340 20.30 -0.82 0.38
C LEU A 340 20.54 -2.30 0.02
N PHE A 341 21.81 -2.72 -0.03
CA PHE A 341 22.15 -4.12 -0.28
C PHE A 341 21.61 -5.04 0.83
N TYR A 342 21.80 -4.66 2.09
CA TYR A 342 21.31 -5.43 3.24
C TYR A 342 19.79 -5.64 3.19
N PHE A 343 19.03 -4.56 3.03
CA PHE A 343 17.56 -4.61 3.02
C PHE A 343 16.95 -5.31 1.81
N MET A 344 17.68 -5.41 0.69
CA MET A 344 17.18 -6.02 -0.54
C MET A 344 17.68 -7.46 -0.74
N TYR A 345 18.90 -7.77 -0.30
CA TYR A 345 19.57 -9.04 -0.61
C TYR A 345 19.87 -9.92 0.60
N ILE A 346 19.82 -9.37 1.83
CA ILE A 346 20.13 -10.13 3.05
C ILE A 346 18.86 -10.37 3.89
N VAL A 347 18.03 -9.34 4.08
CA VAL A 347 16.78 -9.43 4.86
C VAL A 347 15.56 -9.06 4.02
N ASP A 348 14.36 -9.43 4.46
CA ASP A 348 13.10 -9.00 3.84
C ASP A 348 12.76 -7.55 4.21
N GLY A 349 13.60 -6.61 3.76
CA GLY A 349 13.53 -5.19 4.08
C GLY A 349 13.13 -4.33 2.88
N TRP A 350 12.39 -4.87 1.90
CA TRP A 350 12.13 -4.21 0.62
C TRP A 350 11.59 -2.77 0.76
N TYR A 351 10.75 -2.50 1.77
CA TYR A 351 10.23 -1.15 2.03
C TYR A 351 11.32 -0.23 2.59
N CYS A 352 12.18 -0.70 3.49
CA CYS A 352 13.34 0.06 3.96
C CYS A 352 14.29 0.38 2.81
N ALA A 353 14.51 -0.57 1.88
CA ALA A 353 15.33 -0.33 0.70
C ALA A 353 14.76 0.78 -0.20
N LEU A 354 13.43 0.82 -0.42
CA LEU A 354 12.76 1.89 -1.17
C LEU A 354 12.99 3.27 -0.52
N PHE A 355 12.96 3.36 0.80
CA PHE A 355 13.27 4.60 1.52
C PHE A 355 14.75 4.98 1.39
N ILE A 356 15.67 4.03 1.62
CA ILE A 356 17.12 4.27 1.53
C ILE A 356 17.54 4.67 0.11
N VAL A 357 16.98 4.06 -0.94
CA VAL A 357 17.29 4.49 -2.32
C VAL A 357 16.77 5.90 -2.59
N GLY A 358 15.63 6.29 -2.02
CA GLY A 358 15.15 7.67 -2.04
C GLY A 358 16.12 8.65 -1.38
N MET A 359 16.64 8.31 -0.20
CA MET A 359 17.70 9.08 0.47
C MET A 359 18.95 9.20 -0.41
N LEU A 360 19.43 8.08 -0.95
CA LEU A 360 20.63 8.03 -1.79
C LEU A 360 20.47 8.91 -3.04
N LEU A 361 19.34 8.81 -3.74
CA LEU A 361 19.04 9.67 -4.88
C LEU A 361 19.05 11.16 -4.49
N CYS A 362 18.50 11.49 -3.32
CA CYS A 362 18.55 12.85 -2.80
C CYS A 362 19.97 13.33 -2.48
N ASP A 363 20.81 12.49 -1.85
CA ASP A 363 22.20 12.84 -1.53
C ASP A 363 22.99 13.12 -2.82
N LEU A 364 22.82 12.24 -3.82
CA LEU A 364 23.47 12.40 -5.13
C LEU A 364 22.99 13.65 -5.88
N ASP A 365 21.69 13.98 -5.82
CA ASP A 365 21.15 15.20 -6.43
C ASP A 365 21.74 16.46 -5.78
N LEU A 366 21.84 16.48 -4.45
CA LEU A 366 22.44 17.59 -3.70
C LEU A 366 23.94 17.75 -4.02
N LEU A 367 24.68 16.64 -4.13
CA LEU A 367 26.08 16.66 -4.56
C LEU A 367 26.23 17.13 -6.01
N ALA A 368 25.32 16.73 -6.90
CA ALA A 368 25.31 17.18 -8.29
C ALA A 368 25.08 18.70 -8.38
N ILE A 369 24.20 19.26 -7.55
CA ILE A 369 23.99 20.72 -7.45
C ILE A 369 25.26 21.43 -7.02
N ARG A 370 25.99 20.88 -6.04
CA ARG A 370 27.25 21.43 -5.55
C ARG A 370 28.44 21.17 -6.48
N ARG A 371 28.25 20.41 -7.56
CA ARG A 371 29.32 19.95 -8.48
C ARG A 371 30.37 19.05 -7.79
N GLU A 372 29.97 18.37 -6.73
CA GLU A 372 30.81 17.47 -5.90
C GLU A 372 30.51 15.99 -6.15
N LEU A 373 29.82 15.67 -7.26
CA LEU A 373 29.43 14.31 -7.59
C LEU A 373 30.67 13.43 -7.87
N PRO A 374 30.75 12.20 -7.33
CA PRO A 374 31.85 11.28 -7.64
C PRO A 374 32.02 11.05 -9.16
N PRO A 375 33.26 10.98 -9.68
CA PRO A 375 33.51 10.86 -11.13
C PRO A 375 32.80 9.66 -11.78
N ALA A 376 32.76 8.51 -11.10
CA ALA A 376 32.08 7.31 -11.59
C ALA A 376 30.57 7.54 -11.81
N LEU A 377 29.93 8.30 -10.91
CA LEU A 377 28.50 8.59 -11.01
C LEU A 377 28.19 9.67 -12.04
N LYS A 378 29.10 10.63 -12.26
CA LYS A 378 28.95 11.67 -13.30
C LYS A 378 28.67 11.07 -14.69
N ARG A 379 29.25 9.90 -15.00
CA ARG A 379 28.99 9.17 -16.24
C ARG A 379 27.54 8.70 -16.37
N ILE A 380 26.89 8.33 -15.26
CA ILE A 380 25.46 7.96 -15.22
C ILE A 380 24.59 9.21 -15.45
N TYR A 381 25.01 10.38 -14.95
CA TYR A 381 24.29 11.65 -15.12
C TYR A 381 24.38 12.24 -16.54
N THR A 382 25.34 11.80 -17.34
CA THR A 382 25.63 12.34 -18.69
C THR A 382 25.22 11.41 -19.82
N GLN A 383 24.44 10.37 -19.53
CA GLN A 383 23.96 9.44 -20.55
C GLN A 383 23.04 10.13 -21.57
N PRO A 384 23.11 9.74 -22.85
CA PRO A 384 22.25 10.30 -23.89
C PRO A 384 20.78 9.96 -23.66
N GLN A 385 19.87 10.79 -24.19
CA GLN A 385 18.43 10.65 -23.95
C GLN A 385 17.86 9.27 -24.36
N TRP A 386 18.39 8.64 -25.41
CA TRP A 386 17.92 7.30 -25.84
C TRP A 386 18.09 6.23 -24.75
N VAL A 387 19.14 6.34 -23.91
CA VAL A 387 19.33 5.44 -22.76
C VAL A 387 18.20 5.66 -21.74
N CYS A 388 17.79 6.90 -21.52
CA CYS A 388 16.68 7.22 -20.62
C CYS A 388 15.37 6.61 -21.12
N TYR A 389 15.12 6.59 -22.43
CA TYR A 389 13.94 5.92 -23.01
C TYR A 389 14.00 4.40 -22.85
N ILE A 390 15.15 3.76 -23.05
CA ILE A 390 15.30 2.31 -22.80
C ILE A 390 15.03 2.00 -21.34
N LEU A 391 15.63 2.75 -20.43
CA LEU A 391 15.43 2.54 -18.99
C LEU A 391 13.98 2.82 -18.58
N LEU A 392 13.28 3.76 -19.24
CA LEU A 392 11.86 4.02 -19.00
C LEU A 392 11.03 2.80 -19.40
N THR A 393 11.29 2.23 -20.57
CA THR A 393 10.65 1.01 -21.05
C THR A 393 10.90 -0.15 -20.07
N VAL A 394 12.14 -0.34 -19.63
CA VAL A 394 12.48 -1.36 -18.64
C VAL A 394 11.74 -1.14 -17.32
N ALA A 395 11.72 0.10 -16.81
CA ALA A 395 11.06 0.44 -15.55
C ALA A 395 9.55 0.19 -15.62
N LEU A 396 8.89 0.60 -16.71
CA LEU A 396 7.47 0.37 -16.91
C LEU A 396 7.15 -1.12 -17.10
N TYR A 397 8.04 -1.89 -17.74
CA TYR A 397 7.86 -3.33 -17.90
C TYR A 397 7.97 -4.06 -16.55
N ILE A 398 9.10 -3.90 -15.83
CA ILE A 398 9.35 -4.63 -14.59
C ILE A 398 8.47 -4.14 -13.43
N GLY A 399 8.05 -2.87 -13.44
CA GLY A 399 7.18 -2.31 -12.42
C GLY A 399 5.75 -2.88 -12.43
N ASN A 400 5.31 -3.39 -13.59
CA ASN A 400 4.01 -4.04 -13.77
C ASN A 400 4.12 -5.57 -13.70
N VAL A 401 5.02 -6.06 -12.84
CA VAL A 401 5.17 -7.48 -12.53
C VAL A 401 3.84 -8.12 -12.08
N PRO A 402 3.47 -9.30 -12.62
CA PRO A 402 2.34 -10.09 -12.15
C PRO A 402 2.45 -10.39 -10.64
N ALA A 403 1.34 -10.19 -9.93
CA ALA A 403 1.29 -10.29 -8.48
C ALA A 403 0.02 -11.02 -7.98
N ASN A 404 -0.59 -11.84 -8.83
CA ASN A 404 -1.73 -12.70 -8.47
C ASN A 404 -1.36 -13.74 -7.38
N SER A 405 -0.09 -14.15 -7.31
CA SER A 405 0.44 -15.01 -6.27
C SER A 405 1.84 -14.58 -5.85
N ASN A 406 2.29 -15.09 -4.70
CA ASN A 406 3.67 -14.96 -4.24
C ASN A 406 4.55 -16.14 -4.70
N ASP A 407 4.01 -17.06 -5.51
CA ASP A 407 4.77 -18.20 -6.00
C ASP A 407 5.61 -17.80 -7.22
N ILE A 408 6.92 -17.90 -7.08
CA ILE A 408 7.87 -17.59 -8.14
C ILE A 408 7.76 -18.57 -9.33
N MET A 409 7.21 -19.77 -9.13
CA MET A 409 6.94 -20.71 -10.23
C MET A 409 5.82 -20.22 -11.13
N GLU A 410 4.77 -19.59 -10.59
CA GLU A 410 3.71 -18.99 -11.41
C GLU A 410 4.24 -17.81 -12.22
N LEU A 411 5.10 -16.98 -11.63
CA LEU A 411 5.78 -15.91 -12.38
C LEU A 411 6.62 -16.50 -13.52
N ARG A 412 7.32 -17.61 -13.28
CA ARG A 412 8.14 -18.28 -14.29
C ARG A 412 7.31 -18.84 -15.45
N GLY A 413 6.10 -19.34 -15.17
CA GLY A 413 5.14 -19.82 -16.17
C GLY A 413 4.48 -18.70 -16.97
N THR A 414 4.60 -17.44 -16.54
CA THR A 414 3.98 -16.30 -17.23
C THR A 414 4.82 -15.87 -18.44
N PRO A 415 4.22 -15.72 -19.63
CA PRO A 415 4.93 -15.25 -20.82
C PRO A 415 5.69 -13.94 -20.59
N GLY A 416 6.97 -13.91 -20.97
CA GLY A 416 7.85 -12.74 -20.81
C GLY A 416 8.52 -12.60 -19.43
N TRP A 417 8.26 -13.51 -18.48
CA TRP A 417 8.79 -13.44 -17.11
C TRP A 417 9.74 -14.57 -16.72
N TYR A 418 9.90 -15.59 -17.57
CA TYR A 418 10.75 -16.75 -17.31
C TYR A 418 12.16 -16.36 -16.83
N TYR A 419 12.92 -15.60 -17.64
CA TYR A 419 14.29 -15.21 -17.29
C TYR A 419 14.36 -14.22 -16.14
N LEU A 420 13.40 -13.29 -16.06
CA LEU A 420 13.35 -12.31 -14.97
C LEU A 420 13.11 -12.99 -13.62
N SER A 421 12.36 -14.09 -13.57
CA SER A 421 12.09 -14.84 -12.33
C SER A 421 13.35 -15.28 -11.60
N PHE A 422 14.48 -15.45 -12.31
CA PHE A 422 15.76 -15.83 -11.71
C PHE A 422 16.53 -14.68 -11.07
N LEU A 423 16.16 -13.43 -11.34
CA LEU A 423 16.80 -12.25 -10.74
C LEU A 423 16.36 -12.00 -9.30
N LYS A 424 15.24 -12.59 -8.88
CA LYS A 424 14.66 -12.41 -7.55
C LYS A 424 15.61 -12.99 -6.49
N PRO A 425 16.08 -12.18 -5.52
CA PRO A 425 16.93 -12.68 -4.44
C PRO A 425 16.14 -13.55 -3.45
N GLN A 426 16.84 -14.36 -2.68
CA GLN A 426 16.21 -15.22 -1.67
C GLN A 426 15.53 -14.39 -0.56
N ALA A 427 16.13 -13.25 -0.18
CA ALA A 427 15.69 -12.44 0.96
C ALA A 427 14.27 -11.85 0.85
N VAL A 428 13.90 -11.27 -0.30
CA VAL A 428 12.57 -10.67 -0.46
C VAL A 428 11.55 -11.77 -0.71
N PHE A 429 10.59 -11.98 0.20
CA PHE A 429 9.65 -13.10 0.06
C PHE A 429 8.67 -12.91 -1.09
N ASN A 430 8.11 -11.71 -1.25
CA ASN A 430 7.25 -11.38 -2.37
C ASN A 430 8.08 -10.82 -3.54
N HIS A 431 8.19 -11.60 -4.63
CA HIS A 431 8.98 -11.22 -5.81
C HIS A 431 8.57 -9.89 -6.43
N ALA A 432 7.30 -9.51 -6.33
CA ALA A 432 6.79 -8.31 -6.97
C ALA A 432 7.45 -7.04 -6.42
N TRP A 433 7.73 -7.01 -5.11
CA TRP A 433 8.39 -5.86 -4.48
C TRP A 433 9.85 -5.69 -4.91
N PHE A 434 10.55 -6.78 -5.24
CA PHE A 434 11.90 -6.70 -5.80
C PHE A 434 11.91 -5.97 -7.15
N PHE A 435 11.01 -6.33 -8.08
CA PHE A 435 10.95 -5.66 -9.38
C PHE A 435 10.43 -4.22 -9.27
N ARG A 436 9.45 -3.98 -8.39
CA ARG A 436 8.92 -2.63 -8.14
C ARG A 436 9.96 -1.71 -7.52
N PHE A 437 10.87 -2.23 -6.69
CA PHE A 437 12.01 -1.47 -6.18
C PHE A 437 12.89 -0.92 -7.32
N TRP A 438 13.29 -1.78 -8.25
CA TRP A 438 14.09 -1.36 -9.40
C TRP A 438 13.31 -0.43 -10.32
N ALA A 439 12.03 -0.72 -10.59
CA ALA A 439 11.16 0.15 -11.40
C ALA A 439 11.04 1.55 -10.81
N ALA A 440 10.70 1.68 -9.52
CA ALA A 440 10.55 2.96 -8.85
C ALA A 440 11.87 3.75 -8.82
N THR A 441 12.99 3.06 -8.57
CA THR A 441 14.33 3.65 -8.62
C THR A 441 14.65 4.23 -9.99
N LEU A 442 14.41 3.45 -11.06
CA LEU A 442 14.64 3.89 -12.43
C LEU A 442 13.74 5.07 -12.81
N LEU A 443 12.44 5.01 -12.48
CA LEU A 443 11.51 6.11 -12.74
C LEU A 443 12.00 7.42 -12.08
N MET A 444 12.44 7.36 -10.83
CA MET A 444 12.95 8.53 -10.10
C MET A 444 14.22 9.12 -10.73
N ILE A 445 15.08 8.29 -11.34
CA ILE A 445 16.28 8.74 -12.05
C ILE A 445 15.92 9.39 -13.40
N ILE A 446 14.90 8.88 -14.09
CA ILE A 446 14.61 9.19 -15.50
C ILE A 446 13.65 10.36 -15.66
N ILE A 447 12.61 10.46 -14.83
CA ILE A 447 11.58 11.51 -14.92
C ILE A 447 12.19 12.93 -15.01
N PRO A 448 13.11 13.36 -14.12
CA PRO A 448 13.69 14.70 -14.21
C PRO A 448 14.62 14.91 -15.42
N ARG A 449 14.92 13.86 -16.20
CA ARG A 449 15.79 13.93 -17.38
C ARG A 449 15.01 13.97 -18.69
N LEU A 450 13.76 13.51 -18.68
CA LEU A 450 12.85 13.56 -19.80
C LEU A 450 11.97 14.79 -19.65
N GLY A 451 12.36 15.91 -20.27
CA GLY A 451 11.70 17.20 -20.09
C GLY A 451 10.18 17.19 -20.33
N TRP A 452 9.69 16.38 -21.29
CA TRP A 452 8.26 16.22 -21.54
C TRP A 452 7.53 15.51 -20.39
N LEU A 453 8.17 14.51 -19.77
CA LEU A 453 7.60 13.72 -18.68
C LEU A 453 7.63 14.52 -17.37
N GLN A 454 8.72 15.24 -17.12
CA GLN A 454 8.77 16.22 -16.02
C GLN A 454 7.67 17.28 -16.20
N SER A 455 7.53 17.86 -17.39
CA SER A 455 6.51 18.87 -17.69
C SER A 455 5.09 18.33 -17.50
N PHE A 456 4.84 17.05 -17.84
CA PHE A 456 3.56 16.39 -17.59
C PHE A 456 3.20 16.36 -16.10
N PHE A 457 4.14 16.01 -15.22
CA PHE A 457 3.91 16.03 -13.78
C PHE A 457 3.84 17.45 -13.19
N GLU A 458 4.41 18.43 -13.87
CA GLU A 458 4.31 19.85 -13.50
C GLU A 458 3.01 20.53 -13.99
N THR A 459 2.14 19.80 -14.71
CA THR A 459 0.83 20.33 -15.14
C THR A 459 -0.07 20.69 -13.95
N PRO A 460 -0.96 21.70 -14.08
CA PRO A 460 -1.88 22.08 -13.00
C PRO A 460 -2.75 20.93 -12.49
N PHE A 461 -3.13 20.00 -13.38
CA PHE A 461 -3.89 18.81 -13.02
C PHE A 461 -3.10 17.88 -12.08
N CYS A 462 -1.87 17.53 -12.44
CA CYS A 462 -1.00 16.70 -11.60
C CYS A 462 -0.66 17.40 -10.28
N GLN A 463 -0.43 18.72 -10.29
CA GLN A 463 -0.18 19.50 -9.08
C GLN A 463 -1.40 19.53 -8.15
N TYR A 464 -2.61 19.67 -8.71
CA TYR A 464 -3.85 19.58 -7.94
C TYR A 464 -3.99 18.22 -7.27
N LEU A 465 -3.83 17.13 -8.04
CA LEU A 465 -3.84 15.77 -7.50
C LEU A 465 -2.77 15.59 -6.44
N GLY A 466 -1.58 16.18 -6.64
CA GLY A 466 -0.48 16.15 -5.70
C GLY A 466 -0.82 16.77 -4.35
N ARG A 467 -1.59 17.86 -4.32
CA ARG A 467 -2.04 18.51 -3.08
C ARG A 467 -3.01 17.64 -2.29
N ILE A 468 -3.94 16.97 -2.97
CA ILE A 468 -4.98 16.15 -2.32
C ILE A 468 -4.62 14.67 -2.22
N SER A 469 -3.43 14.25 -2.67
CA SER A 469 -3.11 12.84 -2.91
C SER A 469 -3.27 11.96 -1.66
N PHE A 470 -2.92 12.50 -0.49
CA PHE A 470 -3.04 11.76 0.77
C PHE A 470 -4.51 11.57 1.18
N ALA A 471 -5.33 12.62 1.06
CA ALA A 471 -6.77 12.52 1.29
C ALA A 471 -7.46 11.61 0.26
N LEU A 472 -7.09 11.71 -1.02
CA LEU A 472 -7.59 10.84 -2.09
C LEU A 472 -7.27 9.37 -1.81
N TYR A 473 -6.04 9.10 -1.38
CA TYR A 473 -5.61 7.77 -0.95
C TYR A 473 -6.43 7.24 0.24
N LEU A 474 -6.83 8.08 1.18
CA LEU A 474 -7.62 7.64 2.33
C LEU A 474 -9.10 7.45 1.99
N VAL A 475 -9.71 8.45 1.36
CA VAL A 475 -11.16 8.55 1.16
C VAL A 475 -11.70 7.60 0.09
N HIS A 476 -10.90 7.20 -0.91
CA HIS A 476 -11.41 6.36 -1.99
C HIS A 476 -11.97 5.00 -1.53
N GLY A 477 -11.40 4.41 -0.47
CA GLY A 477 -11.89 3.14 0.09
C GLY A 477 -13.32 3.25 0.63
N PRO A 478 -13.59 4.10 1.64
CA PRO A 478 -14.94 4.31 2.15
C PRO A 478 -15.96 4.68 1.07
N VAL A 479 -15.59 5.53 0.09
CA VAL A 479 -16.48 5.86 -1.04
C VAL A 479 -16.79 4.62 -1.87
N MET A 480 -15.78 3.84 -2.22
CA MET A 480 -15.91 2.60 -2.99
C MET A 480 -16.77 1.56 -2.26
N TRP A 481 -16.57 1.37 -0.94
CA TRP A 481 -17.30 0.38 -0.15
C TRP A 481 -18.74 0.78 0.22
N SER A 482 -19.11 2.05 0.02
CA SER A 482 -20.45 2.57 0.34
C SER A 482 -21.27 2.85 -0.92
N ILE A 483 -21.10 4.05 -1.50
CA ILE A 483 -21.83 4.52 -2.68
C ILE A 483 -21.31 3.80 -3.92
N GLY A 484 -20.00 3.58 -4.02
CA GLY A 484 -19.37 2.83 -5.11
C GLY A 484 -20.02 1.48 -5.34
N ASP A 485 -20.08 0.66 -4.30
CA ASP A 485 -20.64 -0.67 -4.34
C ASP A 485 -22.10 -0.71 -4.85
N ARG A 486 -22.92 0.28 -4.44
CA ARG A 486 -24.32 0.42 -4.90
C ARG A 486 -24.41 0.86 -6.35
N ILE A 487 -23.56 1.79 -6.78
CA ILE A 487 -23.52 2.27 -8.16
C ILE A 487 -23.04 1.14 -9.09
N TYR A 488 -22.02 0.38 -8.70
CA TYR A 488 -21.56 -0.79 -9.46
C TYR A 488 -22.68 -1.82 -9.64
N ALA A 489 -23.40 -2.16 -8.56
CA ALA A 489 -24.57 -3.04 -8.65
C ALA A 489 -25.65 -2.49 -9.61
N ALA A 490 -25.90 -1.18 -9.58
CA ALA A 490 -26.91 -0.52 -10.41
C ALA A 490 -26.60 -0.53 -11.90
N VAL A 491 -25.33 -0.32 -12.28
CA VAL A 491 -24.91 -0.25 -13.69
C VAL A 491 -24.72 -1.63 -14.34
N GLY A 492 -24.95 -2.71 -13.61
CA GLY A 492 -24.83 -4.08 -14.11
C GLY A 492 -23.48 -4.74 -13.82
N LEU A 493 -22.71 -4.20 -12.87
CA LEU A 493 -21.50 -4.82 -12.31
C LEU A 493 -21.82 -5.42 -10.94
N ALA A 494 -22.82 -6.30 -10.91
CA ALA A 494 -23.22 -7.01 -9.70
C ALA A 494 -22.17 -8.05 -9.31
N ARG A 495 -21.91 -8.20 -8.01
CA ARG A 495 -20.94 -9.15 -7.45
C ARG A 495 -21.55 -9.97 -6.33
N ASP A 496 -20.87 -11.04 -5.96
CA ASP A 496 -21.25 -11.90 -4.84
C ASP A 496 -21.45 -11.08 -3.56
N GLY A 497 -22.59 -11.29 -2.90
CA GLY A 497 -22.99 -10.58 -1.68
C GLY A 497 -23.88 -9.35 -1.90
N HIS A 498 -24.00 -8.83 -3.13
CA HIS A 498 -24.94 -7.74 -3.42
C HIS A 498 -26.39 -8.14 -3.15
N ASP A 499 -26.77 -9.38 -3.43
CA ASP A 499 -28.13 -9.89 -3.17
C ASP A 499 -28.52 -9.79 -1.68
N ALA A 500 -27.54 -9.94 -0.78
CA ALA A 500 -27.76 -9.87 0.66
C ALA A 500 -27.72 -8.43 1.21
N LEU A 501 -26.88 -7.57 0.63
CA LEU A 501 -26.58 -6.24 1.17
C LEU A 501 -27.38 -5.11 0.52
N VAL A 502 -27.56 -5.17 -0.80
CA VAL A 502 -28.13 -4.10 -1.62
C VAL A 502 -29.01 -4.65 -2.77
N PRO A 503 -29.94 -5.59 -2.52
CA PRO A 503 -30.71 -6.24 -3.59
C PRO A 503 -31.51 -5.26 -4.45
N ALA A 504 -32.01 -4.17 -3.86
CA ALA A 504 -32.77 -3.14 -4.56
C ALA A 504 -31.94 -2.33 -5.60
N TRP A 505 -30.62 -2.40 -5.52
CA TRP A 505 -29.72 -1.68 -6.43
C TRP A 505 -29.32 -2.52 -7.63
N ILE A 506 -29.40 -3.84 -7.56
CA ILE A 506 -28.91 -4.74 -8.62
C ILE A 506 -29.65 -4.47 -9.92
N ASN A 507 -28.88 -4.19 -10.99
CA ASN A 507 -29.39 -3.95 -12.34
C ASN A 507 -30.50 -2.89 -12.39
N ARG A 508 -30.43 -1.86 -11.54
CA ARG A 508 -31.41 -0.78 -11.52
C ARG A 508 -31.34 0.10 -12.77
N PHE A 509 -30.12 0.33 -13.29
CA PHE A 509 -29.82 1.11 -14.49
C PHE A 509 -28.72 0.41 -15.30
N PRO A 510 -28.99 -0.81 -15.80
CA PRO A 510 -27.95 -1.65 -16.37
C PRO A 510 -27.43 -1.02 -17.66
N PHE A 511 -26.11 -0.88 -17.76
CA PHE A 511 -25.44 -0.49 -18.98
C PHE A 511 -24.87 -1.74 -19.67
N PRO A 512 -24.68 -1.71 -21.00
CA PRO A 512 -24.01 -2.80 -21.69
C PRO A 512 -22.61 -3.03 -21.13
N ASN A 513 -22.24 -4.29 -20.91
CA ASN A 513 -20.87 -4.68 -20.57
C ASN A 513 -19.97 -4.71 -21.83
N TRP A 514 -20.12 -3.71 -22.69
CA TRP A 514 -19.36 -3.59 -23.92
C TRP A 514 -18.08 -2.80 -23.64
N GLY A 515 -16.96 -3.33 -24.10
CA GLY A 515 -15.67 -2.65 -24.05
C GLY A 515 -14.54 -3.60 -23.68
N VAL A 516 -13.39 -2.99 -23.43
CA VAL A 516 -12.23 -3.68 -22.88
C VAL A 516 -12.35 -3.73 -21.37
N THR A 517 -11.91 -4.83 -20.74
CA THR A 517 -11.89 -4.96 -19.28
C THR A 517 -11.21 -3.79 -18.59
N GLY A 518 -11.91 -3.12 -17.67
CA GLY A 518 -11.52 -1.89 -16.99
C GLY A 518 -11.84 -0.58 -17.75
N LEU A 519 -12.46 -0.65 -18.93
CA LEU A 519 -12.93 0.48 -19.75
C LEU A 519 -14.32 0.21 -20.33
N GLU A 520 -15.08 -0.73 -19.76
CA GLU A 520 -16.43 -1.03 -20.19
C GLU A 520 -17.38 0.15 -19.94
N VAL A 521 -18.43 0.25 -20.75
CA VAL A 521 -19.39 1.36 -20.68
C VAL A 521 -20.04 1.45 -19.30
N ASN A 522 -20.40 0.32 -18.70
CA ASN A 522 -20.95 0.27 -17.33
C ASN A 522 -19.95 0.78 -16.28
N PHE A 523 -18.66 0.41 -16.38
CA PHE A 523 -17.61 0.89 -15.49
C PHE A 523 -17.39 2.39 -15.69
N LEU A 524 -17.21 2.87 -16.92
CA LEU A 524 -17.01 4.29 -17.20
C LEU A 524 -18.20 5.14 -16.74
N ALA A 525 -19.44 4.67 -16.94
CA ALA A 525 -20.65 5.34 -16.47
C ALA A 525 -20.65 5.50 -14.94
N SER A 526 -20.20 4.49 -14.19
CA SER A 526 -20.06 4.61 -12.73
C SER A 526 -19.00 5.64 -12.33
N GLN A 527 -17.88 5.73 -13.06
CA GLN A 527 -16.80 6.67 -12.77
C GLN A 527 -17.21 8.13 -13.01
N LEU A 528 -18.17 8.40 -13.89
CA LEU A 528 -18.73 9.76 -14.06
C LEU A 528 -19.34 10.32 -12.77
N ILE A 529 -19.75 9.45 -11.85
CA ILE A 529 -20.28 9.85 -10.53
C ILE A 529 -19.21 9.67 -9.46
N LEU A 530 -18.57 8.49 -9.41
CA LEU A 530 -17.67 8.12 -8.32
C LEU A 530 -16.37 8.94 -8.31
N PHE A 531 -15.78 9.20 -9.47
CA PHE A 531 -14.51 9.91 -9.54
C PHE A 531 -14.65 11.38 -9.11
N PRO A 532 -15.61 12.19 -9.64
CA PRO A 532 -15.85 13.55 -9.14
C PRO A 532 -16.24 13.59 -7.67
N LEU A 533 -17.08 12.66 -7.19
CA LEU A 533 -17.45 12.57 -5.78
C LEU A 533 -16.23 12.32 -4.89
N THR A 534 -15.36 11.39 -5.29
CA THR A 534 -14.15 11.07 -4.53
C THR A 534 -13.18 12.24 -4.52
N LEU A 535 -12.98 12.93 -5.66
CA LEU A 535 -12.16 14.14 -5.72
C LEU A 535 -12.70 15.25 -4.81
N TRP A 536 -14.03 15.44 -4.79
CA TRP A 536 -14.66 16.43 -3.93
C TRP A 536 -14.49 16.09 -2.45
N LEU A 537 -14.76 14.84 -2.04
CA LEU A 537 -14.58 14.41 -0.66
C LEU A 537 -13.10 14.47 -0.23
N ALA A 538 -12.17 14.14 -1.13
CA ALA A 538 -10.74 14.30 -0.90
C ALA A 538 -10.38 15.78 -0.65
N GLU A 539 -10.94 16.72 -1.43
CA GLU A 539 -10.74 18.16 -1.21
C GLU A 539 -11.24 18.62 0.15
N VAL A 540 -12.45 18.19 0.53
CA VAL A 540 -13.05 18.49 1.84
C VAL A 540 -12.17 17.94 2.95
N PHE A 541 -11.76 16.67 2.84
CA PHE A 541 -10.93 16.02 3.84
C PHE A 541 -9.53 16.64 3.95
N THR A 542 -8.92 17.04 2.83
CA THR A 542 -7.65 17.78 2.84
C THR A 542 -7.75 19.06 3.65
N ARG A 543 -8.81 19.86 3.44
CA ARG A 543 -8.96 21.16 4.10
C ARG A 543 -9.39 21.06 5.56
N LEU A 544 -10.23 20.08 5.89
CA LEU A 544 -10.83 19.95 7.23
C LEU A 544 -10.02 19.06 8.17
N VAL A 545 -9.23 18.13 7.64
CA VAL A 545 -8.51 17.13 8.45
C VAL A 545 -7.01 17.16 8.19
N ASP A 546 -6.56 17.00 6.94
CA ASP A 546 -5.13 16.85 6.62
C ASP A 546 -4.33 18.13 6.93
N GLU A 547 -4.67 19.26 6.31
CA GLU A 547 -3.97 20.54 6.53
C GLU A 547 -4.05 21.00 8.01
N PRO A 548 -5.21 20.92 8.70
CA PRO A 548 -5.28 21.20 10.12
C PRO A 548 -4.41 20.26 10.98
N SER A 549 -4.31 18.97 10.64
CA SER A 549 -3.42 18.03 11.35
C SER A 549 -1.95 18.45 11.23
N VAL A 550 -1.53 18.93 10.05
CA VAL A 550 -0.19 19.48 9.86
C VAL A 550 0.05 20.73 10.70
N LYS A 551 -0.93 21.65 10.75
CA LYS A 551 -0.84 22.89 11.56
C LYS A 551 -0.85 22.59 13.06
N PHE A 552 -1.74 21.70 13.50
CA PHE A 552 -1.85 21.25 14.89
C PHE A 552 -0.54 20.64 15.39
N THR A 553 0.07 19.75 14.62
CA THR A 553 1.36 19.14 15.01
C THR A 553 2.52 20.14 15.05
N GLN A 554 2.51 21.16 14.19
CA GLN A 554 3.49 22.24 14.26
C GLN A 554 3.29 23.13 15.49
N TRP A 555 2.04 23.48 15.80
CA TRP A 555 1.68 24.23 16.99
C TRP A 555 2.05 23.46 18.26
N LEU A 556 1.74 22.17 18.33
CA LEU A 556 2.04 21.32 19.47
C LEU A 556 3.54 21.29 19.77
N PHE A 557 4.36 21.08 18.74
CA PHE A 557 5.81 21.13 18.86
C PHE A 557 6.27 22.50 19.37
N LYS A 558 5.92 23.60 18.68
CA LYS A 558 6.37 24.95 19.04
C LYS A 558 5.97 25.39 20.45
N THR A 559 4.82 24.94 20.94
CA THR A 559 4.29 25.35 22.25
C THR A 559 4.94 24.59 23.41
N HIS A 560 5.35 23.35 23.18
CA HIS A 560 5.85 22.45 24.24
C HIS A 560 7.34 22.13 24.15
N THR A 561 8.05 22.75 23.21
CA THR A 561 9.53 22.70 23.14
C THR A 561 10.10 24.03 23.62
N THR A 562 11.13 23.97 24.45
CA THR A 562 11.89 25.16 24.85
C THR A 562 12.53 25.81 23.63
N PRO A 563 12.52 27.16 23.55
CA PRO A 563 13.26 27.87 22.52
C PRO A 563 14.76 27.54 22.59
N GLU A 564 15.42 27.47 21.43
CA GLU A 564 16.85 27.16 21.24
C GLU A 564 17.79 27.93 22.19
N ARG A 565 17.39 29.14 22.60
CA ARG A 565 18.14 30.00 23.52
C ARG A 565 18.34 29.41 24.92
N ASP A 566 17.43 28.54 25.37
CA ASP A 566 17.41 28.04 26.75
C ASP A 566 18.01 26.63 26.88
N PHE A 567 18.39 25.98 25.76
CA PHE A 567 18.95 24.62 25.76
C PHE A 567 20.49 24.59 25.75
N LEU A 568 21.13 25.72 25.41
CA LEU A 568 22.59 25.88 25.35
C LEU A 568 23.17 26.71 26.53
N VAL A 569 22.34 27.00 27.54
CA VAL A 569 22.75 27.51 28.86
C VAL A 569 22.69 26.34 29.83
#